data_AF-A0A7V3DVI8-F1
#
_entry.id   AF-A0A7V3DVI8-F1
#
_cell.length_a   1.000
_cell.length_b   1.000
_cell.length_c   1.000
_cell.angle_alpha   90.00
_cell.angle_beta   90.00
_cell.angle_gamma   90.00
#
_symmetry.space_group_name_H-M   'P 1'
#
loop_
_entity.id
_entity.type
_entity.pdbx_description
1 polymer ?
#
loop_
_entity_poly.entity_id
_entity_poly.type
_entity_poly.pdbx_seq_one_letter_code
_entity_poly.pdbx_strand_id
1 'polypeptide(L)'
;EQLARIYSPRFLAAIQEYAQALRVARQAESDPRASAGEQRRARDVASFARQRLLLAGLTEEQLRDVDTTAAIGDTVTLYSPLAGTVLERNALLGDAVEEGSSLLTIADLSRLWVQAMVIESDLAAVKPGMPVEVSSVAYPGDIFYGNVDFIYPFVTAENRSVKVRIVVDNASGRLKPGMYVTVTMRSPIGRYGPAGSFAEAAPAAAAHDAHAPSDAPPAPVAAAIDLTSPTQTADAAARFLASLPAGGEYYICPMEAEVVSDRPADCPICGMRLVKRQKAAAAESQGAHATHDAHAAHGPTANAEASEAASGAPQRPYDPNAALQPSMERWAEGYSCPMHPDELDSRPGVCRVCNCGMKTEKIQIERVLSLPESAVIDTGSRQIVYRETMPGVFEARSVTLGPRAGAYYPVLAGLQLGQRVAARGSFLIDAEARLNPAASGLGMSNTPVAPPGGAHQH
;
A
#
# COMPACT_ATOMS: atom_id res chain seq x y z
N GLU A 1 6.29 -29.90 10.82
CA GLU A 1 7.49 -30.56 11.38
C GLU A 1 7.35 -30.73 12.88
N GLN A 2 8.00 -31.74 13.47
CA GLN A 2 8.03 -31.97 14.92
C GLN A 2 9.03 -31.01 15.57
N LEU A 3 8.59 -30.28 16.59
CA LEU A 3 9.40 -29.28 17.30
C LEU A 3 9.99 -29.81 18.60
N ALA A 4 9.16 -30.44 19.44
CA ALA A 4 9.55 -30.92 20.76
C ALA A 4 8.64 -32.05 21.22
N ARG A 5 9.11 -32.83 22.20
CA ARG A 5 8.28 -33.76 22.97
C ARG A 5 8.24 -33.30 24.42
N ILE A 6 7.03 -33.16 24.97
CA ILE A 6 6.82 -32.63 26.32
C ILE A 6 6.03 -33.63 27.13
N TYR A 7 6.52 -33.89 28.35
CA TYR A 7 5.75 -34.60 29.35
C TYR A 7 4.77 -33.61 30.02
N SER A 8 3.48 -33.87 29.94
CA SER A 8 2.46 -33.11 30.67
C SER A 8 1.40 -34.03 31.24
N PRO A 9 1.33 -34.19 32.57
CA PRO A 9 0.31 -35.03 33.21
C PRO A 9 -1.11 -34.66 32.81
N ARG A 10 -1.37 -33.36 32.61
CA ARG A 10 -2.71 -32.86 32.23
C ARG A 10 -3.09 -33.30 30.82
N PHE A 11 -2.18 -33.20 29.86
CA PHE A 11 -2.43 -33.68 28.51
C PHE A 11 -2.59 -35.19 28.46
N LEU A 12 -1.75 -35.94 29.19
CA LEU A 12 -1.85 -37.40 29.27
C LEU A 12 -3.21 -37.83 29.83
N ALA A 13 -3.69 -37.18 30.89
CA ALA A 13 -5.02 -37.44 31.44
C ALA A 13 -6.12 -37.14 30.42
N ALA A 14 -6.04 -36.02 29.69
CA ALA A 14 -7.01 -35.67 28.67
C ALA A 14 -7.04 -36.68 27.49
N ILE A 15 -5.87 -37.19 27.08
CA ILE A 15 -5.75 -38.24 26.04
C ILE A 15 -6.34 -39.56 26.55
N GLN A 16 -6.07 -39.92 27.82
CA GLN A 16 -6.65 -41.11 28.46
C GLN A 16 -8.18 -41.05 28.52
N GLU A 17 -8.73 -39.90 28.89
CA GLU A 17 -10.18 -39.65 28.90
C GLU A 17 -10.78 -39.82 27.50
N TYR A 18 -10.14 -39.26 26.47
CA TYR A 18 -10.58 -39.43 25.09
C TYR A 18 -10.52 -40.90 24.63
N ALA A 19 -9.41 -41.58 24.86
CA ALA A 19 -9.23 -42.98 24.48
C ALA A 19 -10.24 -43.91 25.20
N GLN A 20 -10.58 -43.60 26.46
CA GLN A 20 -11.61 -44.34 27.19
C GLN A 20 -13.01 -44.05 26.63
N ALA A 21 -13.34 -42.78 26.38
CA ALA A 21 -14.63 -42.40 25.79
C ALA A 21 -14.82 -43.04 24.40
N LEU A 22 -13.77 -43.08 23.59
CA LEU A 22 -13.78 -43.71 22.27
C LEU A 22 -14.00 -45.23 22.36
N ARG A 23 -13.37 -45.91 23.32
CA ARG A 23 -13.61 -47.34 23.58
C ARG A 23 -15.06 -47.61 23.95
N VAL A 24 -15.65 -46.79 24.82
CA VAL A 24 -17.06 -46.90 25.20
C VAL A 24 -17.98 -46.67 23.99
N ALA A 25 -17.70 -45.67 23.17
CA ALA A 25 -18.45 -45.41 21.94
C ALA A 25 -18.41 -46.60 20.98
N ARG A 26 -17.23 -47.14 20.69
CA ARG A 26 -17.07 -48.32 19.83
C ARG A 26 -17.78 -49.55 20.38
N GLN A 27 -17.73 -49.76 21.70
CA GLN A 27 -18.41 -50.88 22.33
C GLN A 27 -19.93 -50.75 22.19
N ALA A 28 -20.50 -49.55 22.45
CA ALA A 28 -21.93 -49.29 22.28
C ALA A 28 -22.39 -49.44 20.82
N GLU A 29 -21.56 -49.07 19.85
CA GLU A 29 -21.84 -49.30 18.42
C GLU A 29 -21.84 -50.78 18.04
N SER A 30 -20.94 -51.56 18.64
CA SER A 30 -20.80 -52.99 18.36
C SER A 30 -21.81 -53.87 19.09
N ASP A 31 -22.40 -53.39 20.20
CA ASP A 31 -23.37 -54.15 21.00
C ASP A 31 -24.76 -54.12 20.33
N PRO A 32 -25.30 -55.27 19.87
CA PRO A 32 -26.62 -55.35 19.26
C PRO A 32 -27.77 -54.99 20.20
N ARG A 33 -27.53 -54.96 21.51
CA ARG A 33 -28.54 -54.61 22.53
C ARG A 33 -28.58 -53.12 22.86
N ALA A 34 -27.57 -52.36 22.46
CA ALA A 34 -27.50 -50.93 22.77
C ALA A 34 -28.57 -50.15 21.98
N SER A 35 -29.30 -49.29 22.68
CA SER A 35 -30.28 -48.41 22.05
C SER A 35 -29.59 -47.33 21.20
N ALA A 36 -30.28 -46.83 20.18
CA ALA A 36 -29.79 -45.70 19.38
C ALA A 36 -29.50 -44.45 20.24
N GLY A 37 -30.19 -44.29 21.38
CA GLY A 37 -29.93 -43.21 22.32
C GLY A 37 -28.61 -43.39 23.08
N GLU A 38 -28.29 -44.60 23.51
CA GLU A 38 -27.01 -44.92 24.18
C GLU A 38 -25.83 -44.78 23.23
N GLN A 39 -25.97 -45.27 22.00
CA GLN A 39 -24.95 -45.12 20.95
C GLN A 39 -24.65 -43.65 20.66
N ARG A 40 -25.70 -42.81 20.53
CA ARG A 40 -25.52 -41.36 20.33
C ARG A 40 -24.80 -40.71 21.51
N ARG A 41 -25.25 -40.93 22.74
CA ARG A 41 -24.60 -40.34 23.93
C ARG A 41 -23.13 -40.73 24.03
N ALA A 42 -22.80 -42.00 23.77
CA ALA A 42 -21.42 -42.47 23.83
C ALA A 42 -20.55 -41.80 22.74
N ARG A 43 -21.06 -41.64 21.52
CA ARG A 43 -20.40 -40.88 20.45
C ARG A 43 -20.20 -39.42 20.82
N ASP A 44 -21.22 -38.77 21.37
CA ASP A 44 -21.16 -37.35 21.72
C ASP A 44 -20.05 -37.10 22.75
N VAL A 45 -19.95 -37.93 23.79
CA VAL A 45 -18.89 -37.84 24.81
C VAL A 45 -17.50 -37.97 24.19
N ALA A 46 -17.30 -38.96 23.31
CA ALA A 46 -16.03 -39.11 22.59
C ALA A 46 -15.72 -37.89 21.70
N SER A 47 -16.73 -37.35 21.01
CA SER A 47 -16.59 -36.18 20.14
C SER A 47 -16.23 -34.91 20.91
N PHE A 48 -16.79 -34.69 22.10
CA PHE A 48 -16.45 -33.55 22.96
C PHE A 48 -15.03 -33.65 23.50
N ALA A 49 -14.62 -34.86 23.92
CA ALA A 49 -13.24 -35.10 24.35
C ALA A 49 -12.25 -34.88 23.21
N ARG A 50 -12.59 -35.29 21.99
CA ARG A 50 -11.82 -35.05 20.77
C ARG A 50 -11.66 -33.56 20.48
N GLN A 51 -12.78 -32.82 20.48
CA GLN A 51 -12.80 -31.39 20.21
C GLN A 51 -11.95 -30.62 21.22
N ARG A 52 -11.99 -31.01 22.50
CA ARG A 52 -11.16 -30.42 23.55
C ARG A 52 -9.66 -30.61 23.29
N LEU A 53 -9.24 -31.77 22.78
CA LEU A 53 -7.84 -32.01 22.43
C LEU A 53 -7.38 -31.21 21.20
N LEU A 54 -8.25 -31.07 20.18
CA LEU A 54 -7.98 -30.20 19.03
C LEU A 54 -7.81 -28.74 19.45
N LEU A 55 -8.71 -28.24 20.29
CA LEU A 55 -8.63 -26.88 20.84
C LEU A 55 -7.39 -26.66 21.72
N ALA A 56 -6.91 -27.73 22.37
CA ALA A 56 -5.66 -27.72 23.12
C ALA A 56 -4.41 -27.77 22.22
N GLY A 57 -4.57 -27.87 20.89
CA GLY A 57 -3.50 -27.80 19.91
C GLY A 57 -3.00 -29.14 19.37
N LEU A 58 -3.64 -30.28 19.70
CA LEU A 58 -3.32 -31.54 19.05
C LEU A 58 -3.85 -31.54 17.62
N THR A 59 -3.09 -32.14 16.70
CA THR A 59 -3.48 -32.26 15.30
C THR A 59 -4.43 -33.45 15.08
N GLU A 60 -5.20 -33.35 14.00
CA GLU A 60 -6.04 -34.45 13.49
C GLU A 60 -5.25 -35.74 13.23
N GLU A 61 -3.99 -35.63 12.83
CA GLU A 61 -3.09 -36.77 12.65
C GLU A 61 -2.74 -37.43 13.98
N GLN A 62 -2.38 -36.65 14.99
CA GLN A 62 -2.10 -37.19 16.33
C GLN A 62 -3.31 -37.87 16.96
N LEU A 63 -4.52 -37.36 16.73
CA LEU A 63 -5.73 -37.99 17.24
C LEU A 63 -6.07 -39.29 16.49
N ARG A 64 -5.77 -39.38 15.18
CA ARG A 64 -5.94 -40.64 14.42
C ARG A 64 -5.05 -41.76 14.96
N ASP A 65 -3.85 -41.44 15.43
CA ASP A 65 -2.98 -42.43 16.08
C ASP A 65 -3.59 -42.95 17.38
N VAL A 66 -4.16 -42.05 18.20
CA VAL A 66 -4.88 -42.42 19.42
C VAL A 66 -6.12 -43.26 19.09
N ASP A 67 -6.83 -42.94 18.01
CA ASP A 67 -7.99 -43.69 17.55
C ASP A 67 -7.62 -45.14 17.20
N THR A 68 -6.48 -45.35 16.55
CA THR A 68 -6.10 -46.67 16.03
C THR A 68 -5.38 -47.53 17.04
N THR A 69 -4.35 -46.99 17.71
CA THR A 69 -3.48 -47.77 18.59
C THR A 69 -3.97 -47.84 20.03
N ALA A 70 -4.82 -46.90 20.47
CA ALA A 70 -5.15 -46.68 21.88
C ALA A 70 -3.91 -46.55 22.79
N ALA A 71 -2.72 -46.33 22.20
CA ALA A 71 -1.47 -46.22 22.90
C ALA A 71 -1.27 -44.78 23.37
N ILE A 72 -1.20 -44.60 24.68
CA ILE A 72 -0.86 -43.32 25.29
C ILE A 72 0.66 -43.31 25.44
N GLY A 73 1.35 -42.55 24.59
CA GLY A 73 2.76 -42.22 24.80
C GLY A 73 2.93 -41.49 26.13
N ASP A 74 4.13 -41.53 26.70
CA ASP A 74 4.47 -40.76 27.91
C ASP A 74 4.64 -39.26 27.61
N THR A 75 4.74 -38.87 26.34
CA THR A 75 4.99 -37.51 25.91
C THR A 75 4.05 -37.09 24.79
N VAL A 76 3.77 -35.79 24.73
CA VAL A 76 3.03 -35.16 23.63
C VAL A 76 4.02 -34.51 22.69
N THR A 77 3.88 -34.78 21.40
CA THR A 77 4.69 -34.14 20.36
C THR A 77 4.05 -32.80 19.99
N LEU A 78 4.83 -31.72 20.06
CA LEU A 78 4.43 -30.42 19.56
C LEU A 78 4.89 -30.27 18.11
N TYR A 79 3.98 -29.85 17.24
CA TYR A 79 4.24 -29.59 15.83
C TYR A 79 4.29 -28.10 15.56
N SER A 80 5.04 -27.71 14.53
CA SER A 80 5.02 -26.32 14.07
C SER A 80 3.66 -25.99 13.43
N PRO A 81 3.00 -24.89 13.83
CA PRO A 81 1.73 -24.47 13.22
C PRO A 81 1.92 -23.89 11.81
N LEU A 82 3.14 -23.48 11.47
CA LEU A 82 3.49 -22.88 10.18
C LEU A 82 4.88 -23.33 9.71
N ALA A 83 5.09 -23.34 8.40
CA ALA A 83 6.42 -23.48 7.84
C ALA A 83 7.18 -22.15 7.98
N GLY A 84 8.44 -22.20 8.42
CA GLY A 84 9.23 -21.00 8.64
C GLY A 84 10.57 -21.27 9.28
N THR A 85 11.25 -20.19 9.66
CA THR A 85 12.56 -20.22 10.31
C THR A 85 12.38 -19.99 11.81
N VAL A 86 13.08 -20.80 12.62
CA VAL A 86 13.16 -20.59 14.07
C VAL A 86 14.02 -19.34 14.33
N LEU A 87 13.40 -18.28 14.83
CA LEU A 87 14.07 -17.02 15.19
C LEU A 87 14.69 -17.09 16.57
N GLU A 88 13.98 -17.71 17.51
CA GLU A 88 14.39 -17.81 18.90
C GLU A 88 14.09 -19.20 19.42
N ARG A 89 14.97 -19.71 20.29
CA ARG A 89 14.80 -20.95 21.03
C ARG A 89 14.94 -20.64 22.51
N ASN A 90 13.79 -20.53 23.16
CA ASN A 90 13.66 -20.08 24.54
C ASN A 90 13.62 -21.23 25.55
N ALA A 91 13.38 -22.47 25.09
CA ALA A 91 13.47 -23.68 25.89
C ALA A 91 14.52 -24.65 25.32
N LEU A 92 15.27 -25.29 26.21
CA LEU A 92 16.25 -26.33 25.91
C LEU A 92 15.78 -27.70 26.42
N LEU A 93 16.46 -28.75 25.96
CA LEU A 93 16.18 -30.10 26.41
C LEU A 93 16.47 -30.22 27.91
N GLY A 94 15.47 -30.69 28.66
CA GLY A 94 15.56 -30.88 30.12
C GLY A 94 14.92 -29.75 30.93
N ASP A 95 14.57 -28.63 30.29
CA ASP A 95 13.88 -27.53 30.97
C ASP A 95 12.45 -27.95 31.33
N ALA A 96 12.02 -27.55 32.53
CA ALA A 96 10.62 -27.54 32.89
C ALA A 96 9.97 -26.29 32.28
N VAL A 97 8.81 -26.46 31.64
CA VAL A 97 8.11 -25.39 30.94
C VAL A 97 6.70 -25.22 31.50
N GLU A 98 6.28 -23.97 31.67
CA GLU A 98 4.98 -23.62 32.23
C GLU A 98 4.00 -23.17 31.13
N GLU A 99 2.70 -23.21 31.43
CA GLU A 99 1.67 -22.66 30.55
C GLU A 99 1.92 -21.16 30.33
N GLY A 100 1.93 -20.72 29.07
CA GLY A 100 2.25 -19.34 28.68
C GLY A 100 3.74 -19.08 28.40
N SER A 101 4.63 -20.04 28.68
CA SER A 101 6.03 -19.92 28.26
C SER A 101 6.16 -20.06 26.73
N SER A 102 7.00 -19.22 26.13
CA SER A 102 7.38 -19.37 24.73
C SER A 102 8.52 -20.39 24.64
N LEU A 103 8.34 -21.43 23.82
CA LEU A 103 9.37 -22.44 23.59
C LEU A 103 10.28 -22.05 22.43
N LEU A 104 9.65 -21.65 21.32
CA LEU A 104 10.27 -21.35 20.04
C LEU A 104 9.48 -20.21 19.39
N THR A 105 10.19 -19.26 18.80
CA THR A 105 9.59 -18.23 17.94
C THR A 105 9.86 -18.62 16.49
N ILE A 106 8.80 -18.84 15.70
CA ILE A 106 8.91 -19.28 14.29
C ILE A 106 8.26 -18.21 13.42
N ALA A 107 8.94 -17.80 12.36
CA ALA A 107 8.40 -16.85 11.39
C ALA A 107 8.66 -17.29 9.95
N ASP A 108 7.69 -17.03 9.09
CA ASP A 108 7.91 -17.09 7.64
C ASP A 108 8.70 -15.85 7.21
N LEU A 109 9.91 -16.06 6.66
CA LEU A 109 10.80 -15.01 6.19
C LEU A 109 10.74 -14.79 4.67
N SER A 110 9.82 -15.48 3.97
CA SER A 110 9.64 -15.33 2.52
C SER A 110 9.19 -13.93 2.11
N ARG A 111 8.49 -13.23 3.00
CA ARG A 111 8.08 -11.83 2.85
C ARG A 111 8.40 -11.09 4.13
N LEU A 112 9.10 -9.97 4.00
CA LEU A 112 9.52 -9.15 5.13
C LEU A 112 8.83 -7.80 5.11
N TRP A 113 8.67 -7.24 6.30
CA TRP A 113 8.23 -5.87 6.46
C TRP A 113 9.44 -4.96 6.64
N VAL A 114 9.51 -3.93 5.81
CA VAL A 114 10.40 -2.80 6.00
C VAL A 114 9.60 -1.66 6.60
N GLN A 115 10.08 -1.14 7.73
CA GLN A 115 9.51 0.04 8.37
C GLN A 115 10.34 1.26 7.97
N ALA A 116 9.80 2.06 7.05
CA ALA A 116 10.41 3.33 6.66
C ALA A 116 9.83 4.47 7.51
N MET A 117 10.68 5.42 7.89
CA MET A 117 10.25 6.67 8.52
C MET A 117 10.22 7.77 7.46
N VAL A 118 9.03 8.31 7.19
CA VAL A 118 8.82 9.37 6.20
C VAL A 118 8.52 10.67 6.92
N ILE A 119 9.23 11.75 6.59
CA ILE A 119 9.02 13.06 7.20
C ILE A 119 7.65 13.61 6.76
N GLU A 120 6.97 14.33 7.65
CA GLU A 120 5.63 14.91 7.40
C GLU A 120 5.53 15.70 6.08
N SER A 121 6.57 16.44 5.70
CA SER A 121 6.62 17.21 4.44
C SER A 121 6.49 16.36 3.19
N ASP A 122 6.95 15.12 3.25
CA ASP A 122 7.06 14.21 2.10
C ASP A 122 5.90 13.21 2.08
N LEU A 123 5.11 13.14 3.15
CA LEU A 123 4.01 12.19 3.30
C LEU A 123 2.96 12.33 2.20
N ALA A 124 2.70 13.56 1.72
CA ALA A 124 1.74 13.82 0.65
C ALA A 124 2.11 13.12 -0.67
N ALA A 125 3.38 12.81 -0.89
CA ALA A 125 3.85 12.09 -2.07
C ALA A 125 3.68 10.56 -1.92
N VAL A 126 3.67 10.03 -0.69
CA VAL A 126 3.61 8.58 -0.45
C VAL A 126 2.17 8.10 -0.48
N LYS A 127 1.88 7.11 -1.33
CA LYS A 127 0.54 6.53 -1.50
C LYS A 127 0.55 5.03 -1.18
N PRO A 128 -0.54 4.47 -0.60
CA PRO A 128 -0.71 3.03 -0.51
C PRO A 128 -0.61 2.36 -1.89
N GLY A 129 0.04 1.21 -1.96
CA GLY A 129 0.32 0.48 -3.21
C GLY A 129 1.45 1.07 -4.05
N MET A 130 2.13 2.13 -3.59
CA MET A 130 3.30 2.68 -4.27
C MET A 130 4.43 1.65 -4.32
N PRO A 131 5.01 1.37 -5.51
CA PRO A 131 6.17 0.51 -5.62
C PRO A 131 7.41 1.20 -5.05
N VAL A 132 8.27 0.41 -4.42
CA VAL A 132 9.49 0.92 -3.79
C VAL A 132 10.69 0.02 -4.09
N GLU A 133 11.84 0.65 -4.18
CA GLU A 133 13.14 0.00 -4.34
C GLU A 133 13.81 -0.04 -2.96
N VAL A 134 14.19 -1.22 -2.51
CA VAL A 134 14.85 -1.44 -1.22
C VAL A 134 16.24 -1.96 -1.48
N SER A 135 17.25 -1.26 -0.99
CA SER A 135 18.64 -1.70 -1.05
C SER A 135 19.20 -1.90 0.36
N SER A 136 20.19 -2.78 0.50
CA SER A 136 20.87 -3.01 1.77
C SER A 136 22.37 -2.87 1.59
N VAL A 137 23.02 -2.33 2.61
CA VAL A 137 24.49 -2.21 2.66
C VAL A 137 25.16 -3.59 2.70
N ALA A 138 24.46 -4.61 3.20
CA ALA A 138 24.96 -5.99 3.23
C ALA A 138 25.13 -6.59 1.82
N TYR A 139 24.38 -6.07 0.84
CA TYR A 139 24.34 -6.61 -0.52
C TYR A 139 24.35 -5.44 -1.52
N PRO A 140 25.51 -4.77 -1.68
CA PRO A 140 25.62 -3.63 -2.58
C PRO A 140 25.37 -4.08 -4.02
N GLY A 141 24.42 -3.44 -4.70
CA GLY A 141 24.04 -3.73 -6.09
C GLY A 141 22.75 -4.55 -6.22
N ASP A 142 22.28 -5.19 -5.15
CA ASP A 142 21.00 -5.88 -5.16
C ASP A 142 19.86 -4.92 -4.80
N ILE A 143 18.83 -4.90 -5.64
CA ILE A 143 17.60 -4.15 -5.42
C ILE A 143 16.49 -5.16 -5.12
N PHE A 144 15.92 -5.03 -3.93
CA PHE A 144 14.73 -5.75 -3.51
C PHE A 144 13.52 -4.89 -3.81
N TYR A 145 12.50 -5.54 -4.33
CA TYR A 145 11.29 -4.89 -4.78
C TYR A 145 10.17 -5.12 -3.78
N GLY A 146 9.40 -4.07 -3.52
CA GLY A 146 8.28 -4.12 -2.59
C GLY A 146 7.25 -3.06 -2.88
N ASN A 147 6.18 -3.04 -2.08
CA ASN A 147 5.12 -2.05 -2.18
C ASN A 147 4.77 -1.48 -0.81
N VAL A 148 4.34 -0.22 -0.78
CA VAL A 148 3.76 0.39 0.42
C VAL A 148 2.44 -0.31 0.74
N ASP A 149 2.43 -1.05 1.83
CA ASP A 149 1.24 -1.79 2.30
C ASP A 149 0.38 -0.90 3.20
N PHE A 150 1.02 -0.16 4.11
CA PHE A 150 0.29 0.61 5.11
C PHE A 150 1.04 1.87 5.54
N ILE A 151 0.31 2.98 5.65
CA ILE A 151 0.81 4.25 6.18
C ILE A 151 0.15 4.45 7.54
N TYR A 152 0.94 4.55 8.61
CA TYR A 152 0.40 4.69 9.95
C TYR A 152 -0.28 6.06 10.13
N PRO A 153 -1.44 6.14 10.82
CA PRO A 153 -2.22 7.38 10.92
C PRO A 153 -1.68 8.37 11.97
N PHE A 154 -0.48 8.14 12.51
CA PHE A 154 0.10 8.94 13.59
C PHE A 154 1.50 9.40 13.21
N VAL A 155 1.79 10.67 13.55
CA VAL A 155 3.12 11.26 13.47
C VAL A 155 3.82 11.03 14.81
N THR A 156 5.06 10.52 14.77
CA THR A 156 5.87 10.34 15.98
C THR A 156 6.48 11.67 16.44
N ALA A 157 6.41 11.93 17.74
CA ALA A 157 6.88 13.19 18.31
C ALA A 157 8.41 13.32 18.28
N GLU A 158 9.16 12.20 18.28
CA GLU A 158 10.62 12.24 18.36
C GLU A 158 11.27 12.87 17.11
N ASN A 159 10.71 12.60 15.93
CA ASN A 159 11.31 12.98 14.64
C ASN A 159 10.30 13.52 13.62
N ARG A 160 9.07 13.84 14.06
CA ARG A 160 7.97 14.31 13.19
C ARG A 160 7.84 13.52 11.90
N SER A 161 7.92 12.20 12.05
CA SER A 161 7.85 11.26 10.94
C SER A 161 6.62 10.38 11.06
N VAL A 162 6.14 9.91 9.93
CA VAL A 162 5.12 8.88 9.83
C VAL A 162 5.79 7.57 9.48
N LYS A 163 5.43 6.51 10.22
CA LYS A 163 5.90 5.16 9.89
C LYS A 163 5.12 4.66 8.69
N VAL A 164 5.86 4.13 7.71
CA VAL A 164 5.31 3.50 6.51
C VAL A 164 5.79 2.06 6.47
N ARG A 165 4.85 1.12 6.42
CA ARG A 165 5.12 -0.31 6.27
C ARG A 165 5.14 -0.68 4.80
N ILE A 166 6.25 -1.25 4.40
CA ILE A 166 6.49 -1.76 3.06
C ILE A 166 6.60 -3.28 3.15
N VAL A 167 5.92 -3.98 2.26
CA VAL A 167 6.09 -5.44 2.10
C VAL A 167 7.10 -5.67 0.99
N VAL A 168 8.14 -6.44 1.30
CA VAL A 168 9.24 -6.76 0.39
C VAL A 168 9.30 -8.27 0.20
N ASP A 169 9.42 -8.71 -1.05
CA ASP A 169 9.62 -10.11 -1.37
C ASP A 169 11.05 -10.53 -1.03
N ASN A 170 11.19 -11.58 -0.24
CA ASN A 170 12.47 -12.13 0.22
C ASN A 170 12.61 -13.61 -0.19
N ALA A 171 12.20 -13.94 -1.42
CA ALA A 171 12.29 -15.29 -1.95
C ALA A 171 13.74 -15.84 -1.96
N SER A 172 14.73 -14.96 -2.10
CA SER A 172 16.15 -15.32 -2.02
C SER A 172 16.65 -15.58 -0.60
N GLY A 173 15.87 -15.22 0.44
CA GLY A 173 16.24 -15.35 1.85
C GLY A 173 17.43 -14.47 2.27
N ARG A 174 17.86 -13.52 1.42
CA ARG A 174 19.05 -12.71 1.66
C ARG A 174 18.81 -11.63 2.70
N LEU A 175 17.65 -10.98 2.65
CA LEU A 175 17.26 -10.01 3.67
C LEU A 175 16.94 -10.76 4.97
N LYS A 176 17.44 -10.22 6.09
CA LYS A 176 17.21 -10.76 7.43
C LYS A 176 16.53 -9.71 8.30
N PRO A 177 15.63 -10.12 9.21
CA PRO A 177 15.08 -9.21 10.22
C PRO A 177 16.18 -8.48 10.98
N GLY A 178 15.95 -7.20 11.28
CA GLY A 178 16.92 -6.33 11.97
C GLY A 178 17.96 -5.66 11.07
N MET A 179 18.01 -5.98 9.76
CA MET A 179 18.87 -5.25 8.82
C MET A 179 18.37 -3.82 8.59
N TYR A 180 19.31 -2.88 8.52
CA TYR A 180 19.03 -1.56 7.98
C TYR A 180 18.98 -1.62 6.45
N VAL A 181 18.02 -0.90 5.88
CA VAL A 181 17.81 -0.81 4.44
C VAL A 181 17.54 0.64 4.04
N THR A 182 17.88 0.98 2.81
CA THR A 182 17.53 2.25 2.19
C THR A 182 16.33 2.01 1.29
N VAL A 183 15.25 2.75 1.52
CA VAL A 183 14.06 2.71 0.67
C VAL A 183 14.07 3.92 -0.25
N THR A 184 14.03 3.67 -1.55
CA THR A 184 13.84 4.70 -2.57
C THR A 184 12.40 4.63 -3.06
N MET A 185 11.66 5.71 -2.85
CA MET A 185 10.27 5.87 -3.29
C MET A 185 10.24 6.91 -4.39
N ARG A 186 9.66 6.57 -5.54
CA ARG A 186 9.52 7.48 -6.69
C ARG A 186 8.06 7.87 -6.83
N SER A 187 7.75 9.14 -6.60
CA SER A 187 6.42 9.69 -6.85
C SER A 187 6.45 10.55 -8.11
N PRO A 188 5.53 10.35 -9.06
CA PRO A 188 5.33 11.29 -10.15
C PRO A 188 4.88 12.64 -9.57
N ILE A 189 5.37 13.72 -10.18
CA ILE A 189 5.04 15.10 -9.78
C ILE A 189 3.65 15.49 -10.28
N GLY A 190 3.25 14.94 -11.44
CA GLY A 190 1.95 15.19 -12.06
C GLY A 190 0.85 14.26 -11.57
N ARG A 191 -0.39 14.57 -11.95
CA ARG A 191 -1.52 13.63 -11.78
C ARG A 191 -1.26 12.35 -12.56
N TYR A 192 -1.72 11.25 -11.99
CA TYR A 192 -1.54 9.90 -12.53
C TYR A 192 -2.78 9.06 -12.30
N GLY A 193 -3.20 8.31 -13.30
CA GLY A 193 -4.40 7.47 -13.25
C GLY A 193 -4.62 6.66 -14.52
N PRO A 194 -5.70 5.87 -14.57
CA PRO A 194 -6.12 5.18 -15.79
C PRO A 194 -6.27 6.16 -16.97
N ALA A 195 -5.91 5.73 -18.18
CA ALA A 195 -6.11 6.57 -19.36
C ALA A 195 -7.57 7.00 -19.50
N GLY A 196 -7.81 8.31 -19.60
CA GLY A 196 -9.15 8.91 -19.64
C GLY A 196 -9.78 9.24 -18.27
N SER A 197 -9.12 8.96 -17.13
CA SER A 197 -9.63 9.32 -15.80
C SER A 197 -9.59 10.82 -15.49
N PHE A 198 -8.92 11.61 -16.33
CA PHE A 198 -8.81 13.06 -16.20
C PHE A 198 -9.43 13.75 -17.43
N ALA A 199 -10.76 13.87 -17.44
CA ALA A 199 -11.46 14.67 -18.45
C ALA A 199 -11.07 16.17 -18.32
N GLU A 200 -10.81 16.83 -19.46
CA GLU A 200 -10.36 18.23 -19.52
C GLU A 200 -11.40 19.19 -18.93
N ALA A 201 -11.04 19.87 -17.84
CA ALA A 201 -11.60 21.19 -17.59
C ALA A 201 -10.97 22.16 -18.62
N ALA A 202 -11.79 22.65 -19.55
CA ALA A 202 -11.39 23.65 -20.54
C ALA A 202 -10.71 24.85 -19.86
N PRO A 203 -9.71 25.50 -20.51
CA PRO A 203 -9.05 26.66 -19.94
C PRO A 203 -10.06 27.80 -19.77
N ALA A 204 -10.20 28.29 -18.53
CA ALA A 204 -11.01 29.46 -18.22
C ALA A 204 -10.42 30.70 -18.89
N ALA A 205 -10.97 31.06 -20.06
CA ALA A 205 -10.78 32.35 -20.68
C ALA A 205 -11.91 33.29 -20.26
N ALA A 206 -11.52 34.42 -19.65
CA ALA A 206 -12.24 35.69 -19.56
C ALA A 206 -13.67 35.69 -18.98
N ALA A 207 -13.80 36.19 -17.75
CA ALA A 207 -15.01 36.91 -17.33
C ALA A 207 -14.62 38.09 -16.42
N HIS A 208 -14.80 39.28 -16.96
CA HIS A 208 -14.77 40.56 -16.27
C HIS A 208 -16.03 40.76 -15.41
N ASP A 209 -15.82 41.45 -14.28
CA ASP A 209 -16.74 42.35 -13.57
C ASP A 209 -18.19 41.91 -13.29
N ALA A 210 -18.47 41.64 -12.00
CA ALA A 210 -19.71 42.07 -11.34
C ALA A 210 -19.51 42.20 -9.82
N HIS A 211 -19.96 43.32 -9.28
CA HIS A 211 -19.85 43.75 -7.89
C HIS A 211 -21.07 43.29 -7.06
N ALA A 212 -20.81 42.67 -5.88
CA ALA A 212 -21.61 42.65 -4.64
C ALA A 212 -23.03 42.00 -4.64
N PRO A 213 -23.60 41.54 -3.49
CA PRO A 213 -23.18 41.77 -2.10
C PRO A 213 -23.00 40.51 -1.22
N SER A 214 -22.40 40.76 -0.06
CA SER A 214 -22.37 39.88 1.10
C SER A 214 -23.77 39.70 1.67
N ASP A 215 -24.27 38.47 1.67
CA ASP A 215 -25.26 38.01 2.63
C ASP A 215 -25.07 36.49 2.83
N ALA A 216 -24.52 36.14 3.98
CA ALA A 216 -24.43 34.77 4.46
C ALA A 216 -25.75 34.42 5.17
N PRO A 217 -26.52 33.43 4.71
CA PRO A 217 -27.46 32.73 5.56
C PRO A 217 -26.73 31.62 6.35
N PRO A 218 -27.13 31.32 7.60
CA PRO A 218 -26.50 30.31 8.41
C PRO A 218 -26.75 28.89 7.85
N ALA A 219 -25.85 27.99 8.23
CA ALA A 219 -25.79 26.58 7.81
C ALA A 219 -27.16 25.87 7.74
N PRO A 220 -27.43 25.04 6.71
CA PRO A 220 -28.59 24.18 6.73
C PRO A 220 -28.34 23.03 7.71
N VAL A 221 -29.26 22.97 8.65
CA VAL A 221 -29.53 21.89 9.59
C VAL A 221 -29.80 20.60 8.81
N ALA A 222 -29.21 19.49 9.28
CA ALA A 222 -29.50 18.09 8.99
C ALA A 222 -30.48 17.82 7.82
N ALA A 223 -29.94 17.74 6.60
CA ALA A 223 -30.69 17.19 5.47
C ALA A 223 -30.82 15.66 5.65
N ALA A 224 -32.06 15.18 5.53
CA ALA A 224 -32.38 13.76 5.47
C ALA A 224 -31.53 13.08 4.40
N ILE A 225 -30.94 11.93 4.75
CA ILE A 225 -30.11 11.13 3.84
C ILE A 225 -30.98 10.75 2.64
N ASP A 226 -30.62 11.25 1.46
CA ASP A 226 -31.20 10.78 0.20
C ASP A 226 -30.74 9.34 -0.01
N LEU A 227 -31.65 8.39 0.21
CA LEU A 227 -31.41 6.95 0.10
C LEU A 227 -31.33 6.49 -1.36
N THR A 228 -31.45 7.41 -2.33
CA THR A 228 -31.63 7.02 -3.73
C THR A 228 -30.36 6.83 -4.56
N SER A 229 -29.17 6.99 -3.99
CA SER A 229 -27.91 6.71 -4.68
C SER A 229 -26.94 5.98 -3.76
N PRO A 230 -26.07 5.09 -4.28
CA PRO A 230 -25.03 4.45 -3.48
C PRO A 230 -24.19 5.53 -2.77
N THR A 231 -23.90 5.33 -1.50
CA THR A 231 -23.05 6.25 -0.74
C THR A 231 -21.65 6.30 -1.38
N GLN A 232 -20.95 7.41 -1.21
CA GLN A 232 -19.59 7.60 -1.75
C GLN A 232 -18.60 8.09 -0.69
N THR A 233 -19.00 8.06 0.59
CA THR A 233 -18.16 8.47 1.71
C THR A 233 -18.38 7.55 2.90
N ALA A 234 -17.31 7.24 3.64
CA ALA A 234 -17.36 6.40 4.83
C ALA A 234 -18.36 6.92 5.89
N ASP A 235 -18.48 8.24 6.04
CA ASP A 235 -19.41 8.88 6.98
C ASP A 235 -20.88 8.63 6.61
N ALA A 236 -21.22 8.72 5.32
CA ALA A 236 -22.56 8.43 4.83
C ALA A 236 -22.87 6.92 4.93
N ALA A 237 -21.88 6.08 4.61
CA ALA A 237 -22.00 4.63 4.74
C ALA A 237 -22.23 4.20 6.19
N ALA A 238 -21.50 4.78 7.14
CA ALA A 238 -21.65 4.50 8.57
C ALA A 238 -23.04 4.93 9.08
N ARG A 239 -23.53 6.11 8.68
CA ARG A 239 -24.87 6.58 9.04
C ARG A 239 -25.98 5.72 8.42
N PHE A 240 -25.81 5.28 7.18
CA PHE A 240 -26.73 4.36 6.49
C PHE A 240 -26.76 2.97 7.16
N LEU A 241 -25.60 2.39 7.44
CA LEU A 241 -25.53 1.11 8.12
C LEU A 241 -26.05 1.20 9.56
N ALA A 242 -25.88 2.33 10.24
CA ALA A 242 -26.44 2.58 11.56
C ALA A 242 -27.98 2.70 11.53
N SER A 243 -28.56 3.28 10.47
CA SER A 243 -30.02 3.46 10.35
C SER A 243 -30.76 2.17 9.98
N LEU A 244 -30.08 1.15 9.44
CA LEU A 244 -30.69 -0.14 9.12
C LEU A 244 -31.09 -0.94 10.38
N PRO A 245 -32.27 -1.56 10.42
CA PRO A 245 -32.64 -2.48 11.50
C PRO A 245 -31.74 -3.72 11.51
N ALA A 246 -31.63 -4.39 12.67
CA ALA A 246 -30.91 -5.67 12.76
C ALA A 246 -31.57 -6.72 11.86
N GLY A 247 -30.79 -7.39 11.00
CA GLY A 247 -31.29 -8.26 9.95
C GLY A 247 -31.69 -7.55 8.64
N GLY A 248 -31.56 -6.21 8.56
CA GLY A 248 -31.87 -5.43 7.37
C GLY A 248 -30.96 -5.77 6.19
N GLU A 249 -31.56 -5.91 5.00
CA GLU A 249 -30.82 -6.17 3.76
C GLU A 249 -30.23 -4.87 3.19
N TYR A 250 -29.01 -4.95 2.67
CA TYR A 250 -28.34 -3.85 1.98
C TYR A 250 -27.40 -4.40 0.90
N TYR A 251 -26.93 -3.54 0.02
CA TYR A 251 -25.99 -3.87 -1.05
C TYR A 251 -24.69 -3.11 -0.79
N ILE A 252 -23.54 -3.78 -0.89
CA ILE A 252 -22.22 -3.19 -0.67
C ILE A 252 -21.29 -3.54 -1.82
N CYS A 253 -20.39 -2.61 -2.16
CA CYS A 253 -19.37 -2.91 -3.14
C CYS A 253 -18.32 -3.87 -2.55
N PRO A 254 -17.90 -4.94 -3.26
CA PRO A 254 -16.83 -5.83 -2.81
C PRO A 254 -15.47 -5.15 -2.64
N MET A 255 -15.24 -4.02 -3.32
CA MET A 255 -13.97 -3.31 -3.34
C MET A 255 -13.97 -2.02 -2.52
N GLU A 256 -15.08 -1.27 -2.48
CA GLU A 256 -15.19 -0.02 -1.71
C GLU A 256 -16.21 -0.14 -0.59
N ALA A 257 -15.74 -0.31 0.65
CA ALA A 257 -16.60 -0.50 1.82
C ALA A 257 -17.47 0.74 2.15
N GLU A 258 -17.15 1.91 1.61
CA GLU A 258 -17.91 3.15 1.75
C GLU A 258 -19.06 3.30 0.75
N VAL A 259 -19.22 2.34 -0.16
CA VAL A 259 -20.33 2.28 -1.13
C VAL A 259 -21.35 1.25 -0.69
N VAL A 260 -22.39 1.73 -0.02
CA VAL A 260 -23.56 0.95 0.41
C VAL A 260 -24.84 1.54 -0.17
N SER A 261 -25.83 0.69 -0.42
CA SER A 261 -27.14 1.07 -0.96
C SER A 261 -28.23 0.15 -0.43
N ASP A 262 -29.48 0.61 -0.44
CA ASP A 262 -30.66 -0.18 -0.10
C ASP A 262 -31.16 -1.05 -1.29
N ARG A 263 -30.60 -0.86 -2.48
CA ARG A 263 -31.01 -1.56 -3.71
C ARG A 263 -29.83 -1.98 -4.60
N PRO A 264 -30.06 -2.91 -5.55
CA PRO A 264 -29.05 -3.27 -6.54
C PRO A 264 -28.66 -2.05 -7.38
N ALA A 265 -27.37 -1.82 -7.53
CA ALA A 265 -26.78 -0.83 -8.42
C ALA A 265 -25.38 -1.30 -8.83
N ASP A 266 -24.74 -0.58 -9.74
CA ASP A 266 -23.31 -0.72 -9.99
C ASP A 266 -22.57 0.37 -9.19
N CYS A 267 -21.39 0.04 -8.65
CA CYS A 267 -20.59 0.92 -7.83
C CYS A 267 -20.13 2.13 -8.67
N PRO A 268 -20.37 3.38 -8.23
CA PRO A 268 -19.93 4.57 -8.96
C PRO A 268 -18.41 4.78 -8.92
N ILE A 269 -17.69 4.08 -8.04
CA ILE A 269 -16.23 4.19 -7.89
C ILE A 269 -15.51 3.18 -8.80
N CYS A 270 -15.85 1.89 -8.71
CA CYS A 270 -15.17 0.83 -9.49
C CYS A 270 -16.00 0.22 -10.63
N GLY A 271 -17.29 0.53 -10.74
CA GLY A 271 -18.19 -0.03 -11.77
C GLY A 271 -18.70 -1.45 -11.52
N MET A 272 -18.31 -2.12 -10.43
CA MET A 272 -18.79 -3.48 -10.12
C MET A 272 -20.22 -3.49 -9.55
N ARG A 273 -20.98 -4.55 -9.81
CA ARG A 273 -22.32 -4.72 -9.24
C ARG A 273 -22.27 -4.89 -7.72
N LEU A 274 -23.06 -4.09 -7.00
CA LEU A 274 -23.14 -4.18 -5.55
C LEU A 274 -23.70 -5.55 -5.13
N VAL A 275 -23.08 -6.13 -4.10
CA VAL A 275 -23.40 -7.46 -3.60
C VAL A 275 -24.31 -7.35 -2.39
N LYS A 276 -25.42 -8.09 -2.42
CA LYS A 276 -26.40 -8.12 -1.34
C LYS A 276 -25.81 -8.71 -0.06
N ARG A 277 -26.06 -8.07 1.08
CA ARG A 277 -25.66 -8.44 2.44
C ARG A 277 -26.83 -8.20 3.39
N GLN A 278 -26.75 -8.79 4.58
CA GLN A 278 -27.68 -8.57 5.68
C GLN A 278 -26.90 -8.02 6.86
N LYS A 279 -27.44 -7.00 7.54
CA LYS A 279 -26.84 -6.44 8.75
C LYS A 279 -26.94 -7.49 9.85
N ALA A 280 -25.80 -8.07 10.21
CA ALA A 280 -25.73 -9.10 11.23
C ALA A 280 -26.34 -8.58 12.55
N ALA A 281 -27.29 -9.35 13.11
CA ALA A 281 -27.56 -9.25 14.55
C ALA A 281 -26.28 -9.69 15.26
N ALA A 282 -25.81 -8.92 16.24
CA ALA A 282 -24.51 -9.14 16.86
C ALA A 282 -24.35 -10.59 17.37
N ALA A 283 -23.58 -11.39 16.63
CA ALA A 283 -22.90 -12.62 17.05
C ALA A 283 -21.89 -13.07 15.97
N GLU A 284 -20.62 -13.12 16.39
CA GLU A 284 -19.56 -14.11 16.11
C GLU A 284 -19.30 -14.69 14.70
N SER A 285 -18.04 -14.49 14.28
CA SER A 285 -17.12 -15.36 13.53
C SER A 285 -17.64 -16.50 12.64
N GLN A 286 -17.13 -16.58 11.40
CA GLN A 286 -16.46 -17.74 10.79
C GLN A 286 -16.20 -17.54 9.29
N GLY A 287 -15.01 -17.96 8.83
CA GLY A 287 -14.67 -18.11 7.41
C GLY A 287 -14.77 -19.57 6.94
N ALA A 288 -14.80 -19.78 5.62
CA ALA A 288 -14.48 -21.02 4.89
C ALA A 288 -14.55 -20.71 3.38
N HIS A 289 -13.48 -20.88 2.58
CA HIS A 289 -12.94 -22.09 1.94
C HIS A 289 -13.68 -22.60 0.69
N ALA A 290 -12.93 -22.77 -0.42
CA ALA A 290 -13.08 -23.78 -1.48
C ALA A 290 -11.79 -23.75 -2.34
N THR A 291 -10.82 -24.68 -2.23
CA THR A 291 -10.69 -26.03 -2.83
C THR A 291 -10.59 -26.05 -4.36
N HIS A 292 -9.49 -26.62 -4.89
CA HIS A 292 -9.51 -27.65 -5.95
C HIS A 292 -8.17 -28.40 -6.05
N ASP A 293 -8.24 -29.72 -5.84
CA ASP A 293 -7.34 -30.81 -6.30
C ASP A 293 -7.22 -30.83 -7.84
N ALA A 294 -6.31 -31.50 -8.55
CA ALA A 294 -5.05 -32.24 -8.36
C ALA A 294 -4.53 -32.54 -9.79
N HIS A 295 -3.23 -32.84 -9.98
CA HIS A 295 -2.76 -33.95 -10.84
C HIS A 295 -1.24 -34.19 -10.70
N ALA A 296 -0.91 -35.48 -10.58
CA ALA A 296 0.40 -36.09 -10.34
C ALA A 296 1.29 -36.10 -11.61
N ALA A 297 2.58 -35.78 -11.47
CA ALA A 297 3.73 -36.69 -11.39
C ALA A 297 4.27 -37.24 -12.72
N HIS A 298 5.51 -36.84 -13.07
CA HIS A 298 6.55 -37.69 -13.65
C HIS A 298 7.93 -37.08 -13.34
N GLY A 299 8.85 -37.91 -12.84
CA GLY A 299 10.30 -37.71 -12.93
C GLY A 299 10.93 -39.05 -13.34
N PRO A 300 12.26 -39.23 -13.30
CA PRO A 300 13.37 -38.27 -13.26
C PRO A 300 14.39 -38.53 -14.41
N THR A 301 15.41 -37.67 -14.60
CA THR A 301 16.83 -38.07 -14.81
C THR A 301 17.78 -36.89 -15.10
N ALA A 302 18.84 -36.84 -14.31
CA ALA A 302 20.27 -36.64 -14.63
C ALA A 302 20.77 -35.40 -15.42
N ASN A 303 21.59 -34.62 -14.71
CA ASN A 303 22.91 -34.07 -15.06
C ASN A 303 23.18 -33.54 -16.48
N ALA A 304 23.45 -32.24 -16.58
CA ALA A 304 24.53 -31.74 -17.42
C ALA A 304 25.04 -30.39 -16.89
N GLU A 305 26.36 -30.27 -16.89
CA GLU A 305 27.18 -29.17 -16.43
C GLU A 305 27.08 -27.93 -17.34
N ALA A 306 27.40 -26.79 -16.75
CA ALA A 306 28.08 -25.62 -17.32
C ALA A 306 27.83 -25.26 -18.80
N SER A 307 27.24 -24.08 -19.02
CA SER A 307 27.88 -23.09 -19.90
C SER A 307 27.40 -21.68 -19.58
N GLU A 308 28.37 -20.84 -19.25
CA GLU A 308 28.28 -19.39 -19.32
C GLU A 308 27.87 -18.98 -20.74
N ALA A 309 26.74 -18.28 -20.85
CA ALA A 309 26.42 -17.48 -22.01
C ALA A 309 25.94 -16.12 -21.51
N ALA A 310 26.91 -15.24 -21.29
CA ALA A 310 26.70 -13.81 -21.17
C ALA A 310 26.06 -13.30 -22.48
N SER A 311 24.73 -13.27 -22.54
CA SER A 311 24.01 -12.51 -23.55
C SER A 311 23.89 -11.07 -23.06
N GLY A 312 24.97 -10.31 -23.24
CA GLY A 312 24.96 -8.86 -23.14
C GLY A 312 24.03 -8.27 -24.18
N ALA A 313 22.83 -7.87 -23.77
CA ALA A 313 22.09 -6.84 -24.49
C ALA A 313 22.85 -5.52 -24.28
N PRO A 314 23.05 -4.69 -25.33
CA PRO A 314 23.74 -3.42 -25.15
C PRO A 314 22.83 -2.53 -24.30
N GLN A 315 23.22 -2.32 -23.04
CA GLN A 315 22.69 -1.21 -22.25
C GLN A 315 23.08 0.05 -23.03
N ARG A 316 22.11 0.65 -23.72
CA ARG A 316 22.29 2.02 -24.19
C ARG A 316 22.54 2.86 -22.93
N PRO A 317 23.62 3.66 -22.89
CA PRO A 317 23.82 4.60 -21.81
C PRO A 317 22.54 5.42 -21.65
N TYR A 318 22.01 5.49 -20.44
CA TYR A 318 21.01 6.48 -20.10
C TYR A 318 21.63 7.85 -20.37
N ASP A 319 21.25 8.45 -21.50
CA ASP A 319 21.65 9.79 -21.88
C ASP A 319 20.56 10.75 -21.37
N PRO A 320 20.78 11.45 -20.24
CA PRO A 320 19.83 12.42 -19.70
C PRO A 320 19.63 13.63 -20.62
N ASN A 321 20.42 13.75 -21.70
CA ASN A 321 20.39 14.84 -22.66
C ASN A 321 20.04 14.40 -24.09
N ALA A 322 19.62 13.15 -24.32
CA ALA A 322 19.04 12.77 -25.60
C ALA A 322 17.75 13.58 -25.76
N ALA A 323 17.84 14.67 -26.54
CA ALA A 323 16.83 15.69 -26.67
C ALA A 323 15.51 15.11 -27.20
N LEU A 324 14.69 14.59 -26.29
CA LEU A 324 13.25 14.52 -26.44
C LEU A 324 12.84 15.95 -26.77
N GLN A 325 12.48 16.22 -28.03
CA GLN A 325 11.81 17.46 -28.34
C GLN A 325 10.64 17.59 -27.35
N PRO A 326 10.52 18.72 -26.62
CA PRO A 326 9.49 18.86 -25.61
C PRO A 326 8.13 18.73 -26.29
N SER A 327 7.53 17.54 -26.16
CA SER A 327 6.19 17.29 -26.67
C SER A 327 5.25 18.26 -25.95
N MET A 328 4.47 19.01 -26.72
CA MET A 328 3.53 20.01 -26.20
C MET A 328 2.28 19.37 -25.58
N GLU A 329 2.18 18.05 -25.63
CA GLU A 329 1.07 17.30 -25.06
C GLU A 329 1.19 17.35 -23.53
N ARG A 330 0.11 17.75 -22.87
CA ARG A 330 0.03 17.81 -21.40
C ARG A 330 0.13 16.43 -20.75
N TRP A 331 -0.17 15.37 -21.50
CA TRP A 331 -0.28 14.02 -20.99
C TRP A 331 0.67 13.09 -21.74
N ALA A 332 1.34 12.21 -21.00
CA ALA A 332 2.01 11.04 -21.56
C ALA A 332 1.17 9.81 -21.28
N GLU A 333 0.88 9.01 -22.32
CA GLU A 333 0.15 7.76 -22.21
C GLU A 333 1.05 6.56 -22.53
N GLY A 334 0.87 5.47 -21.79
CA GLY A 334 1.58 4.22 -22.04
C GLY A 334 1.17 3.11 -21.08
N TYR A 335 1.81 1.95 -21.20
CA TYR A 335 1.65 0.84 -20.27
C TYR A 335 2.73 0.93 -19.20
N SER A 336 2.35 0.98 -17.92
CA SER A 336 3.32 0.91 -16.81
C SER A 336 3.59 -0.52 -16.38
N CYS A 337 4.83 -0.71 -15.98
CA CYS A 337 5.19 -1.77 -15.05
C CYS A 337 4.69 -1.43 -13.64
N PRO A 338 4.08 -2.39 -12.88
CA PRO A 338 3.76 -2.18 -11.47
C PRO A 338 4.97 -1.80 -10.62
N MET A 339 6.17 -2.27 -11.00
CA MET A 339 7.42 -2.00 -10.30
C MET A 339 8.18 -0.77 -10.81
N HIS A 340 7.90 -0.31 -12.03
CA HIS A 340 8.58 0.81 -12.69
C HIS A 340 7.54 1.73 -13.33
N PRO A 341 6.76 2.48 -12.53
CA PRO A 341 5.67 3.32 -13.04
C PRO A 341 6.16 4.50 -13.90
N ASP A 342 7.44 4.87 -13.76
CA ASP A 342 8.09 5.92 -14.57
C ASP A 342 8.46 5.44 -15.99
N GLU A 343 8.48 4.12 -16.22
CA GLU A 343 8.78 3.52 -17.51
C GLU A 343 7.49 3.23 -18.28
N LEU A 344 7.09 4.18 -19.13
CA LEU A 344 5.97 4.03 -20.05
C LEU A 344 6.41 3.33 -21.34
N ASP A 345 5.82 2.18 -21.66
CA ASP A 345 5.95 1.60 -22.99
C ASP A 345 4.71 1.90 -23.85
N SER A 346 4.96 2.08 -25.14
CA SER A 346 3.93 2.23 -26.18
C SER A 346 3.16 0.93 -26.47
N ARG A 347 3.71 -0.23 -26.09
CA ARG A 347 3.12 -1.56 -26.35
C ARG A 347 2.89 -2.32 -25.05
N PRO A 348 1.75 -3.05 -24.92
CA PRO A 348 1.55 -3.95 -23.80
C PRO A 348 2.52 -5.14 -23.93
N GLY A 349 3.05 -5.63 -22.82
CA GLY A 349 3.96 -6.78 -22.84
C GLY A 349 4.82 -6.88 -21.60
N VAL A 350 6.10 -7.18 -21.81
CA VAL A 350 7.08 -7.42 -20.76
C VAL A 350 7.86 -6.13 -20.50
N CYS A 351 7.87 -5.67 -19.25
CA CYS A 351 8.64 -4.49 -18.83
C CYS A 351 10.12 -4.69 -19.14
N ARG A 352 10.76 -3.70 -19.76
CA ARG A 352 12.17 -3.77 -20.17
C ARG A 352 13.17 -3.74 -19.00
N VAL A 353 12.70 -3.39 -17.80
CA VAL A 353 13.53 -3.27 -16.59
C VAL A 353 13.43 -4.52 -15.70
N CYS A 354 12.23 -4.93 -15.26
CA CYS A 354 12.05 -6.15 -14.43
C CYS A 354 11.84 -7.44 -15.25
N ASN A 355 11.61 -7.36 -16.56
CA ASN A 355 11.13 -8.48 -17.37
C ASN A 355 9.82 -9.11 -16.87
N CYS A 356 9.00 -8.35 -16.13
CA CYS A 356 7.70 -8.73 -15.59
C CYS A 356 6.54 -8.25 -16.48
N GLY A 357 5.33 -8.79 -16.28
CA GLY A 357 4.16 -8.37 -17.06
C GLY A 357 3.76 -6.92 -16.77
N MET A 358 3.75 -6.07 -17.80
CA MET A 358 3.17 -4.73 -17.69
C MET A 358 1.67 -4.83 -17.45
N LYS A 359 1.09 -3.83 -16.79
CA LYS A 359 -0.37 -3.73 -16.66
C LYS A 359 -1.00 -3.64 -18.05
N THR A 360 -2.13 -4.31 -18.23
CA THR A 360 -2.89 -4.30 -19.50
C THR A 360 -3.67 -3.00 -19.71
N GLU A 361 -3.86 -2.22 -18.65
CA GLU A 361 -4.47 -0.89 -18.71
C GLU A 361 -3.42 0.17 -19.02
N LYS A 362 -3.74 1.04 -19.99
CA LYS A 362 -2.95 2.24 -20.24
C LYS A 362 -3.15 3.22 -19.10
N ILE A 363 -2.05 3.86 -18.74
CA ILE A 363 -1.99 4.87 -17.71
C ILE A 363 -1.64 6.21 -18.34
N GLN A 364 -2.11 7.28 -17.72
CA GLN A 364 -1.91 8.65 -18.20
C GLN A 364 -1.21 9.44 -17.10
N ILE A 365 -0.04 9.98 -17.43
CA ILE A 365 0.79 10.79 -16.53
C ILE A 365 0.74 12.24 -17.01
N GLU A 366 0.40 13.16 -16.11
CA GLU A 366 0.46 14.60 -16.38
C GLU A 366 1.92 15.06 -16.46
N ARG A 367 2.30 15.64 -17.60
CA ARG A 367 3.56 16.34 -17.75
C ARG A 367 3.46 17.68 -17.04
N VAL A 368 4.27 17.84 -16.01
CA VAL A 368 4.33 19.09 -15.24
C VAL A 368 5.44 19.95 -15.80
N LEU A 369 5.15 21.23 -16.06
CA LEU A 369 6.17 22.21 -16.43
C LEU A 369 7.17 22.31 -15.27
N SER A 370 8.43 22.05 -15.54
CA SER A 370 9.48 22.04 -14.50
C SER A 370 10.69 22.87 -14.90
N LEU A 371 11.36 23.43 -13.91
CA LEU A 371 12.60 24.19 -14.05
C LEU A 371 13.75 23.48 -13.35
N PRO A 372 14.98 23.49 -13.92
CA PRO A 372 16.15 23.04 -13.18
C PRO A 372 16.44 24.00 -12.02
N GLU A 373 16.94 23.47 -10.90
CA GLU A 373 17.32 24.24 -9.72
C GLU A 373 18.23 25.45 -10.06
N SER A 374 19.17 25.27 -11.00
CA SER A 374 20.10 26.32 -11.40
C SER A 374 19.47 27.53 -12.12
N ALA A 375 18.24 27.40 -12.62
CA ALA A 375 17.50 28.50 -13.25
C ALA A 375 16.77 29.38 -12.25
N VAL A 376 16.60 28.91 -11.01
CA VAL A 376 15.80 29.57 -9.98
C VAL A 376 16.71 30.40 -9.08
N ILE A 377 16.37 31.68 -8.92
CA ILE A 377 16.96 32.51 -7.88
C ILE A 377 15.93 32.64 -6.76
N ASP A 378 16.24 32.03 -5.62
CA ASP A 378 15.46 32.15 -4.41
C ASP A 378 16.06 33.24 -3.52
N THR A 379 15.35 34.36 -3.35
CA THR A 379 15.76 35.44 -2.44
C THR A 379 15.13 35.31 -1.06
N GLY A 380 14.51 34.16 -0.74
CA GLY A 380 13.75 33.88 0.48
C GLY A 380 12.35 34.50 0.50
N SER A 381 12.19 35.72 -0.04
CA SER A 381 10.90 36.43 -0.14
C SER A 381 10.17 36.25 -1.48
N ARG A 382 10.90 35.86 -2.53
CA ARG A 382 10.39 35.67 -3.89
C ARG A 382 11.30 34.73 -4.67
N GLN A 383 10.69 33.96 -5.55
CA GLN A 383 11.39 33.11 -6.50
C GLN A 383 11.34 33.76 -7.87
N ILE A 384 12.51 33.98 -8.47
CA ILE A 384 12.66 34.71 -9.73
C ILE A 384 13.38 33.82 -10.73
N VAL A 385 12.97 33.92 -11.99
CA VAL A 385 13.61 33.28 -13.13
C VAL A 385 13.83 34.32 -14.22
N TYR A 386 14.89 34.16 -15.00
CA TYR A 386 15.19 35.04 -16.13
C TYR A 386 14.70 34.41 -17.43
N ARG A 387 13.61 34.95 -17.98
CA ARG A 387 13.03 34.52 -19.25
C ARG A 387 13.67 35.29 -20.40
N GLU A 388 14.12 34.58 -21.43
CA GLU A 388 14.62 35.18 -22.66
C GLU A 388 13.44 35.68 -23.50
N THR A 389 13.35 37.00 -23.71
CA THR A 389 12.28 37.62 -24.54
C THR A 389 12.73 37.82 -25.98
N MET A 390 14.00 38.17 -26.16
CA MET A 390 14.70 38.23 -27.45
C MET A 390 16.08 37.58 -27.28
N PRO A 391 16.75 37.13 -28.36
CA PRO A 391 18.07 36.54 -28.26
C PRO A 391 19.04 37.39 -27.43
N GLY A 392 19.45 36.88 -26.27
CA GLY A 392 20.34 37.57 -25.33
C GLY A 392 19.72 38.65 -24.43
N VAL A 393 18.41 38.91 -24.53
CA VAL A 393 17.68 39.83 -23.63
C VAL A 393 16.86 39.02 -22.64
N PHE A 394 17.16 39.23 -21.36
CA PHE A 394 16.53 38.49 -20.25
C PHE A 394 15.67 39.40 -19.40
N GLU A 395 14.46 38.96 -19.12
CA GLU A 395 13.50 39.63 -18.25
C GLU A 395 13.30 38.82 -16.97
N ALA A 396 13.42 39.48 -15.82
CA ALA A 396 13.14 38.86 -14.52
C ALA A 396 11.63 38.64 -14.37
N ARG A 397 11.23 37.40 -14.11
CA ARG A 397 9.84 37.02 -13.88
C ARG A 397 9.70 36.32 -12.54
N SER A 398 8.75 36.78 -11.73
CA SER A 398 8.36 36.05 -10.52
C SER A 398 7.63 34.77 -10.88
N VAL A 399 7.98 33.68 -10.20
CA VAL A 399 7.36 32.36 -10.36
C VAL A 399 6.93 31.82 -9.02
N THR A 400 5.92 30.94 -9.06
CA THR A 400 5.52 30.13 -7.91
C THR A 400 5.90 28.70 -8.22
N LEU A 401 6.82 28.15 -7.44
CA LEU A 401 7.30 26.78 -7.59
C LEU A 401 6.69 25.87 -6.52
N GLY A 402 6.52 24.59 -6.86
CA GLY A 402 6.14 23.55 -5.91
C GLY A 402 7.36 22.92 -5.22
N PRO A 403 7.16 21.83 -4.46
CA PRO A 403 8.24 21.14 -3.75
C PRO A 403 9.29 20.60 -4.73
N ARG A 404 10.55 20.58 -4.28
CA ARG A 404 11.67 20.08 -5.07
C ARG A 404 11.48 18.60 -5.41
N ALA A 405 11.62 18.26 -6.68
CA ALA A 405 11.57 16.89 -7.18
C ALA A 405 12.90 16.56 -7.89
N GLY A 406 13.84 15.98 -7.13
CA GLY A 406 15.19 15.70 -7.62
C GLY A 406 15.98 16.97 -7.93
N ALA A 407 16.35 17.16 -9.20
CA ALA A 407 17.09 18.34 -9.69
C ALA A 407 16.17 19.45 -10.25
N TYR A 408 14.85 19.26 -10.15
CA TYR A 408 13.86 20.13 -10.78
C TYR A 408 12.82 20.64 -9.77
N TYR A 409 12.24 21.80 -10.09
CA TYR A 409 11.10 22.38 -9.42
C TYR A 409 9.89 22.41 -10.35
N PRO A 410 8.73 21.86 -9.96
CA PRO A 410 7.49 22.07 -10.70
C PRO A 410 7.08 23.53 -10.65
N VAL A 411 6.67 24.08 -11.78
CA VAL A 411 6.17 25.45 -11.91
C VAL A 411 4.66 25.43 -11.74
N LEU A 412 4.17 26.06 -10.68
CA LEU A 412 2.74 26.23 -10.41
C LEU A 412 2.18 27.47 -11.11
N ALA A 413 2.97 28.55 -11.16
CA ALA A 413 2.58 29.79 -11.83
C ALA A 413 3.79 30.60 -12.31
N GLY A 414 3.57 31.49 -13.28
CA GLY A 414 4.55 32.49 -13.73
C GLY A 414 5.34 32.12 -14.99
N LEU A 415 5.24 30.91 -15.51
CA LEU A 415 5.80 30.55 -16.82
C LEU A 415 4.81 29.73 -17.65
N GLN A 416 5.08 29.68 -18.95
CA GLN A 416 4.36 28.86 -19.92
C GLN A 416 5.33 27.95 -20.67
N LEU A 417 4.82 26.81 -21.14
CA LEU A 417 5.59 25.87 -21.95
C LEU A 417 6.11 26.57 -23.22
N GLY A 418 7.35 26.26 -23.61
CA GLY A 418 8.03 26.87 -24.76
C GLY A 418 8.80 28.16 -24.46
N GLN A 419 8.66 28.73 -23.25
CA GLN A 419 9.47 29.89 -22.83
C GLN A 419 10.91 29.47 -22.51
N ARG A 420 11.88 30.20 -23.07
CA ARG A 420 13.31 29.97 -22.80
C ARG A 420 13.71 30.68 -21.51
N VAL A 421 14.45 29.98 -20.66
CA VAL A 421 14.91 30.48 -19.36
C VAL A 421 16.41 30.28 -19.20
N ALA A 422 17.07 31.19 -18.50
CA ALA A 422 18.49 31.09 -18.23
C ALA A 422 18.76 29.94 -17.24
N ALA A 423 19.23 28.80 -17.73
CA ALA A 423 19.56 27.64 -16.90
C ALA A 423 20.93 27.74 -16.20
N ARG A 424 21.85 28.56 -16.72
CA ARG A 424 23.20 28.77 -16.18
C ARG A 424 23.52 30.27 -16.21
N GLY A 425 24.22 30.76 -15.19
CA GLY A 425 24.62 32.17 -15.10
C GLY A 425 23.48 33.13 -14.69
N SER A 426 22.35 32.61 -14.22
CA SER A 426 21.21 33.38 -13.69
C SER A 426 21.65 34.41 -12.64
N PHE A 427 22.60 34.06 -11.77
CA PHE A 427 23.16 34.96 -10.76
C PHE A 427 23.91 36.17 -11.36
N LEU A 428 24.65 35.98 -12.45
CA LEU A 428 25.36 37.07 -13.12
C LEU A 428 24.36 38.03 -13.80
N ILE A 429 23.28 37.48 -14.36
CA ILE A 429 22.19 38.28 -14.94
C ILE A 429 21.48 39.08 -13.83
N ASP A 430 21.26 38.50 -12.64
CA ASP A 430 20.72 39.23 -11.49
C ASP A 430 21.65 40.33 -10.98
N ALA A 431 22.95 40.04 -10.87
CA ALA A 431 23.94 41.03 -10.47
C ALA A 431 23.98 42.23 -11.44
N GLU A 432 23.99 41.96 -12.75
CA GLU A 432 23.97 43.00 -13.78
C GLU A 432 22.64 43.78 -13.81
N ALA A 433 21.50 43.10 -13.68
CA ALA A 433 20.18 43.73 -13.64
C ALA A 433 19.99 44.65 -12.42
N ARG A 434 20.64 44.35 -11.28
CA ARG A 434 20.68 45.22 -10.09
C ARG A 434 21.61 46.42 -10.26
N LEU A 435 22.71 46.26 -10.99
CA LEU A 435 23.68 47.33 -11.24
C LEU A 435 23.20 48.30 -12.33
N ASN A 436 22.46 47.81 -13.33
CA ASN A 436 21.97 48.61 -14.46
C ASN A 436 20.46 48.39 -14.75
N PRO A 437 19.57 48.92 -13.89
CA PRO A 437 18.12 48.72 -14.00
C PRO A 437 17.50 49.36 -15.25
N ALA A 438 18.19 50.27 -15.94
CA ALA A 438 17.71 50.91 -17.17
C ALA A 438 17.91 50.04 -18.43
N ALA A 439 18.82 49.07 -18.40
CA ALA A 439 19.07 48.14 -19.51
C ALA A 439 18.14 46.91 -19.48
N SER A 440 17.60 46.58 -18.31
CA SER A 440 16.64 45.49 -18.10
C SER A 440 15.25 46.10 -17.97
N GLY A 441 14.49 46.20 -19.07
CA GLY A 441 13.22 46.91 -19.15
C GLY A 441 12.23 46.61 -18.01
N LEU A 442 12.32 47.38 -16.92
CA LEU A 442 11.41 47.36 -15.78
C LEU A 442 10.35 48.44 -16.01
N GLY A 443 9.19 48.03 -16.51
CA GLY A 443 7.97 48.84 -16.40
C GLY A 443 7.53 48.88 -14.93
N MET A 444 8.03 49.85 -14.16
CA MET A 444 7.57 50.13 -12.80
C MET A 444 6.17 50.77 -12.86
N SER A 445 5.09 49.97 -12.86
CA SER A 445 3.77 50.48 -12.44
C SER A 445 3.74 50.55 -10.92
N ASN A 446 4.30 51.62 -10.37
CA ASN A 446 4.25 51.92 -8.94
C ASN A 446 2.99 52.76 -8.67
N THR A 447 1.90 52.13 -8.25
CA THR A 447 0.76 52.86 -7.66
C THR A 447 0.97 52.89 -6.15
N PRO A 448 1.27 54.04 -5.54
CA PRO A 448 1.42 54.12 -4.09
C PRO A 448 0.04 53.99 -3.42
N VAL A 449 -0.10 53.00 -2.53
CA VAL A 449 -1.21 52.95 -1.56
C VAL A 449 -0.96 54.02 -0.51
N ALA A 450 -1.90 54.97 -0.37
CA ALA A 450 -1.87 56.03 0.62
C ALA A 450 -2.08 55.46 2.05
N PRO A 451 -1.40 56.01 3.08
CA PRO A 451 -1.61 55.58 4.46
C PRO A 451 -2.97 56.09 5.00
N PRO A 452 -3.66 55.33 5.87
CA PRO A 452 -4.89 55.81 6.50
C PRO A 452 -4.57 56.94 7.49
N GLY A 453 -5.21 58.10 7.28
CA GLY A 453 -5.10 59.27 8.13
C GLY A 453 -5.64 58.99 9.54
N GLY A 454 -4.79 59.23 10.54
CA GLY A 454 -5.22 59.34 11.93
C GLY A 454 -5.98 60.64 12.16
N ALA A 455 -7.24 60.52 12.58
CA ALA A 455 -8.01 61.63 13.12
C ALA A 455 -7.84 61.66 14.64
N HIS A 456 -7.05 62.62 15.12
CA HIS A 456 -7.23 63.16 16.46
C HIS A 456 -8.29 64.27 16.39
N GLN A 457 -9.32 64.17 17.22
CA GLN A 457 -10.13 65.30 17.67
C GLN A 457 -10.16 65.34 19.19
N HIS A 458 -10.27 66.56 19.67
CA HIS A 458 -10.00 67.12 21.00
C HIS A 458 -10.80 66.54 22.16
#